data_AF-A0ABD5IA35-F1
#
_entry.id   AF-A0ABD5IA35-F1
#
_cell.length_a   1.000
_cell.length_b   1.000
_cell.length_c   1.000
_cell.angle_alpha   90.00
_cell.angle_beta   90.00
_cell.angle_gamma   90.00
#
_symmetry.space_group_name_H-M   'P 1'
#
loop_
_entity.id
_entity.type
_entity.pdbx_description
1 polymer ?
#
loop_
_entity_poly.entity_id
_entity_poly.type
_entity_poly.pdbx_seq_one_letter_code
_entity_poly.pdbx_strand_id
1 'polypeptide(L)'
;MLTELQKEFFSKLKIPPRENVKFEDLHRILLQMGHLLPYENIDIMEGNTKEFSRENIEEKLLLKNRGGLCYEINSLLYYFLCDCGFNVY
;
A
#
# COMPACT_ATOMS: atom_id res chain seq x y z
N MET A 1 7.29 12.56 -12.48
CA MET A 1 7.95 11.25 -12.46
C MET A 1 7.49 10.51 -11.20
N LEU A 2 7.00 9.28 -11.36
CA LEU A 2 6.53 8.44 -10.25
C LEU A 2 7.68 8.00 -9.35
N THR A 3 7.43 7.94 -8.03
CA THR A 3 8.30 7.30 -7.05
C THR A 3 8.32 5.78 -7.25
N GLU A 4 9.32 5.08 -6.71
CA GLU A 4 9.34 3.61 -6.76
C GLU A 4 8.14 2.99 -6.03
N LEU A 5 7.74 3.54 -4.88
CA LEU A 5 6.53 3.11 -4.17
C LEU A 5 5.31 3.21 -5.10
N GLN A 6 5.11 4.34 -5.77
CA GLN A 6 3.94 4.51 -6.66
C GLN A 6 3.92 3.47 -7.78
N LYS A 7 5.07 3.15 -8.37
CA LYS A 7 5.17 2.13 -9.43
C LYS A 7 4.78 0.75 -8.90
N GLU A 8 5.35 0.34 -7.77
CA GLU A 8 5.07 -0.95 -7.14
C GLU A 8 3.62 -1.05 -6.64
N PHE A 9 3.07 0.04 -6.11
CA PHE A 9 1.68 0.12 -5.67
C PHE A 9 0.70 -0.03 -6.83
N PHE A 10 0.92 0.69 -7.94
CA PHE A 10 0.11 0.53 -9.16
C PHE A 10 0.20 -0.89 -9.73
N SER A 11 1.40 -1.46 -9.74
CA SER A 11 1.64 -2.85 -10.14
C SER A 11 0.85 -3.85 -9.27
N LYS A 12 0.97 -3.75 -7.94
CA LYS A 12 0.26 -4.59 -6.96
C LYS A 12 -1.26 -4.52 -7.13
N LEU A 13 -1.80 -3.32 -7.37
CA LEU A 13 -3.24 -3.10 -7.54
C LEU A 13 -3.74 -3.33 -8.97
N LYS A 14 -2.86 -3.70 -9.92
CA LYS A 14 -3.20 -3.88 -11.34
C LYS A 14 -3.89 -2.64 -11.94
N ILE A 15 -3.46 -1.46 -11.51
CA ILE A 15 -3.93 -0.17 -12.02
C ILE A 15 -2.84 0.39 -12.94
N PRO A 16 -3.17 0.88 -14.15
CA PRO A 16 -2.18 1.54 -15.00
C PRO A 16 -1.52 2.73 -14.28
N PRO A 17 -0.18 2.88 -14.35
CA PRO A 17 0.52 3.95 -13.64
C PRO A 17 0.08 5.32 -14.14
N ARG A 18 -0.10 6.27 -13.20
CA ARG A 18 -0.56 7.63 -13.48
C ARG A 18 0.11 8.64 -12.57
N GLU A 19 0.67 9.71 -13.15
CA GLU A 19 1.37 10.75 -12.38
C GLU A 19 0.43 11.69 -11.59
N ASN A 20 -0.80 11.87 -12.05
CA ASN A 20 -1.75 12.81 -11.45
C ASN A 20 -3.00 12.06 -10.95
N VAL A 21 -2.86 11.42 -9.78
CA VAL A 21 -3.96 10.79 -9.05
C VAL A 21 -4.83 11.88 -8.43
N LYS A 22 -6.14 11.84 -8.70
CA LYS A 22 -7.11 12.81 -8.17
C LYS A 22 -8.02 12.18 -7.12
N PHE A 23 -8.75 13.01 -6.39
CA PHE A 23 -9.72 12.54 -5.39
C PHE A 23 -10.75 11.58 -5.99
N GLU A 24 -11.19 11.84 -7.24
CA GLU A 24 -12.13 10.95 -7.92
C GLU A 24 -11.55 9.56 -8.21
N ASP A 25 -10.22 9.38 -8.21
CA ASP A 25 -9.60 8.08 -8.47
C ASP A 25 -9.58 7.17 -7.22
N LEU A 26 -9.75 7.74 -6.02
CA LEU A 26 -9.54 7.03 -4.74
C LEU A 26 -10.49 5.84 -4.56
N HIS A 27 -11.74 5.95 -5.01
CA HIS A 27 -12.71 4.86 -4.88
C HIS A 27 -12.23 3.58 -5.59
N ARG A 28 -11.59 3.73 -6.77
CA ARG A 28 -11.06 2.60 -7.54
C ARG A 28 -9.82 2.01 -6.87
N ILE A 29 -8.97 2.84 -6.29
CA ILE A 29 -7.79 2.40 -5.54
C ILE A 29 -8.23 1.58 -4.33
N LEU A 30 -9.14 2.11 -3.52
CA LEU A 30 -9.68 1.41 -2.35
C LEU A 30 -10.35 0.09 -2.73
N LEU A 31 -11.11 0.06 -3.83
CA LEU A 31 -11.72 -1.16 -4.36
C LEU A 31 -10.67 -2.21 -4.72
N GLN A 32 -9.58 -1.82 -5.41
CA GLN A 32 -8.52 -2.76 -5.76
C GLN A 32 -7.73 -3.22 -4.54
N MET A 33 -7.47 -2.34 -3.55
CA MET A 33 -6.87 -2.75 -2.28
C MET A 33 -7.71 -3.82 -1.60
N GLY A 34 -9.04 -3.64 -1.51
CA GLY A 34 -9.94 -4.63 -0.93
C GLY A 34 -9.95 -5.98 -1.66
N HIS A 35 -9.70 -6.00 -2.96
CA HIS A 35 -9.61 -7.24 -3.74
C HIS A 35 -8.23 -7.91 -3.69
N LEU A 36 -7.16 -7.16 -3.52
CA LEU A 36 -5.78 -7.63 -3.80
C LEU A 36 -4.83 -7.59 -2.59
N LEU A 37 -5.19 -6.89 -1.51
CA LEU A 37 -4.45 -6.86 -0.25
C LEU A 37 -5.26 -7.59 0.83
N PRO A 38 -4.88 -8.82 1.19
CA PRO A 38 -5.54 -9.56 2.26
C PRO A 38 -5.41 -8.83 3.61
N TYR A 39 -6.46 -8.89 4.42
CA TYR A 39 -6.35 -8.57 5.84
C TYR A 39 -5.92 -9.83 6.59
N GLU A 40 -4.72 -9.80 7.19
CA GLU A 40 -4.11 -10.98 7.82
C GLU A 40 -3.20 -10.58 8.99
N ASN A 41 -2.97 -11.53 9.90
CA ASN A 41 -2.16 -11.36 11.11
C ASN A 41 -1.08 -12.47 11.26
N ILE A 42 -0.65 -13.08 10.16
CA ILE A 42 0.24 -14.27 10.16
C ILE A 42 1.56 -13.96 10.88
N ASP A 43 2.16 -12.80 10.64
CA ASP A 43 3.45 -12.45 11.27
C ASP A 43 3.33 -12.33 12.80
N ILE A 44 2.16 -11.92 13.32
CA ILE A 44 1.88 -11.92 14.76
C ILE A 44 1.80 -13.35 15.28
N MET A 45 1.08 -14.22 14.57
CA MET A 45 0.91 -15.61 14.95
C MET A 45 2.23 -16.40 14.91
N GLU A 46 3.13 -16.04 13.99
CA GLU A 46 4.47 -16.63 13.87
C GLU A 46 5.51 -15.99 14.81
N GLY A 47 5.16 -14.91 15.52
CA GLY A 47 6.10 -14.16 16.35
C GLY A 47 7.23 -13.49 15.55
N ASN A 48 7.00 -13.22 14.26
CA ASN A 48 7.98 -12.70 13.30
C ASN A 48 7.65 -11.24 12.90
N THR A 49 7.20 -10.44 13.86
CA THR A 49 6.91 -9.03 13.61
C THR A 49 8.21 -8.25 13.35
N LYS A 50 8.25 -7.52 12.24
CA LYS A 50 9.34 -6.59 11.94
C LYS A 50 9.11 -5.23 12.60
N GLU A 51 10.16 -4.42 12.62
CA GLU A 51 10.05 -2.99 12.94
C GLU A 51 9.05 -2.30 12.01
N PHE A 52 8.22 -1.43 12.58
CA PHE A 52 7.23 -0.69 11.83
C PHE A 52 7.88 0.49 11.11
N SER A 53 8.22 0.30 9.83
CA SER A 53 8.83 1.31 8.96
C SER A 53 8.21 1.29 7.56
N ARG A 54 8.37 2.41 6.83
CA ARG A 54 7.92 2.52 5.44
C ARG A 54 8.49 1.40 4.57
N GLU A 55 9.79 1.16 4.68
CA GLU A 55 10.54 0.15 3.90
C GLU A 55 10.03 -1.27 4.19
N ASN A 56 9.81 -1.61 5.46
CA ASN A 56 9.31 -2.94 5.84
C ASN A 56 7.86 -3.17 5.37
N ILE A 57 7.02 -2.14 5.40
CA ILE A 57 5.63 -2.19 4.92
C ILE A 57 5.60 -2.38 3.40
N GLU A 58 6.40 -1.60 2.66
CA GLU A 58 6.52 -1.73 1.20
C GLU A 58 7.03 -3.12 0.80
N GLU A 59 8.11 -3.60 1.45
CA GLU A 59 8.67 -4.93 1.18
C GLU A 59 7.63 -6.03 1.42
N LYS A 60 6.89 -5.96 2.52
CA LYS A 60 5.89 -6.97 2.89
C LYS A 60 4.71 -6.97 1.93
N LEU A 61 4.05 -5.82 1.78
CA LEU A 61 2.75 -5.74 1.11
C LEU A 61 2.88 -5.69 -0.41
N LEU A 62 3.91 -5.05 -0.95
CA LEU A 62 4.09 -4.88 -2.39
C LEU A 62 4.99 -5.98 -2.97
N LEU A 63 6.20 -6.17 -2.43
CA LEU A 63 7.20 -7.07 -3.03
C LEU A 63 6.95 -8.55 -2.69
N LYS A 64 6.69 -8.85 -1.41
CA LYS A 64 6.42 -10.22 -0.94
C LYS A 64 4.98 -10.69 -1.15
N ASN A 65 4.13 -9.82 -1.71
CA ASN A 65 2.73 -10.11 -1.98
C ASN A 65 1.91 -10.60 -0.77
N ARG A 66 2.27 -10.15 0.44
CA ARG A 66 1.54 -10.47 1.67
C ARG A 66 0.39 -9.48 1.92
N GLY A 67 -0.45 -9.83 2.89
CA GLY A 67 -1.45 -8.93 3.46
C GLY A 67 -0.93 -8.27 4.73
N GLY A 68 -1.81 -7.60 5.47
CA GLY A 68 -1.45 -7.07 6.78
C GLY A 68 -2.65 -6.66 7.61
N LEU A 69 -2.37 -6.14 8.80
CA LEU A 69 -3.40 -5.53 9.64
C LEU A 69 -3.65 -4.08 9.24
N CYS A 70 -4.63 -3.45 9.90
CA CYS A 70 -5.07 -2.09 9.58
C CYS A 70 -3.92 -1.07 9.63
N TYR A 71 -3.01 -1.20 10.60
CA TYR A 71 -1.87 -0.30 10.75
C TYR A 71 -0.83 -0.45 9.63
N GLU A 72 -0.77 -1.60 8.95
CA GLU A 72 0.14 -1.81 7.82
C GLU A 72 -0.50 -1.35 6.51
N ILE A 73 -1.74 -1.78 6.27
CA ILE A 73 -2.49 -1.48 5.04
C ILE A 73 -2.76 0.03 4.93
N ASN A 74 -3.18 0.68 6.02
CA ASN A 74 -3.46 2.12 6.00
C ASN A 74 -2.18 2.94 5.91
N SER A 75 -1.07 2.49 6.49
CA SER A 75 0.21 3.18 6.33
C SER A 75 0.76 3.07 4.92
N LEU A 76 0.60 1.92 4.26
CA LEU A 76 0.90 1.80 2.83
C LEU A 76 0.08 2.81 2.00
N LEU A 77 -1.23 2.90 2.26
CA LEU A 77 -2.09 3.89 1.58
C LEU A 77 -1.65 5.32 1.89
N TYR A 78 -1.33 5.63 3.15
CA TYR A 78 -0.83 6.93 3.56
C TYR A 78 0.43 7.32 2.78
N TYR A 79 1.45 6.43 2.71
CA TYR A 79 2.67 6.73 1.97
C TYR A 79 2.41 6.95 0.48
N PHE A 80 1.53 6.15 -0.12
CA PHE A 80 1.12 6.34 -1.51
C PHE A 80 0.45 7.70 -1.73
N LEU A 81 -0.48 8.09 -0.85
CA LEU A 81 -1.20 9.37 -0.95
C LEU A 81 -0.27 10.57 -0.72
N CYS A 82 0.68 10.48 0.21
CA CYS A 82 1.75 11.46 0.41
C CYS A 82 2.58 11.64 -0.86
N ASP A 83 3.04 10.54 -1.48
CA ASP A 83 3.81 10.57 -2.73
C ASP A 83 2.98 11.13 -3.91
N CYS A 84 1.65 10.99 -3.87
CA CYS A 84 0.72 11.62 -4.82
C CYS A 84 0.43 13.10 -4.52
N GLY A 85 0.96 13.66 -3.42
CA GLY A 85 0.78 15.06 -3.05
C GLY A 85 -0.56 15.38 -2.35
N PHE A 86 -1.28 14.37 -1.85
CA PHE A 86 -2.46 14.60 -1.03
C PHE A 86 -2.07 15.09 0.37
N ASN A 87 -2.95 15.87 0.99
CA ASN A 87 -2.83 16.27 2.39
C ASN A 87 -3.50 15.21 3.28
N VAL A 88 -2.70 14.29 3.84
CA VAL A 88 -3.14 13.18 4.68
C VAL A 88 -2.28 13.09 5.95
N TYR A 89 -2.81 12.44 6.99
CA TYR A 89 -2.17 12.26 8.29
C TYR A 89 -2.53 10.91 8.91
#